data_AF-A0A7J4VUE2-F1
#
_entry.id   AF-A0A7J4VUE2-F1
#
_cell.length_a   1.000
_cell.length_b   1.000
_cell.length_c   1.000
_cell.angle_alpha   90.00
_cell.angle_beta   90.00
_cell.angle_gamma   90.00
#
_symmetry.space_group_name_H-M   'P 1'
#
loop_
_entity.id
_entity.type
_entity.pdbx_description
1 polymer ?
#
loop_
_entity_poly.entity_id
_entity_poly.type
_entity_poly.pdbx_seq_one_letter_code
_entity_poly.pdbx_strand_id
1 'polypeptide(L)'
;MTAKTKDNSNKALLIGHYDPLVPTGRGSWVPYSQTSLEDLLFKFDRAYPEYTDEPREDVIAAWEAANEMMTDTQLLHLEEELKSAWAYEKRAEDEDFAAAYAVSEAIVNRMLKIEAHTLRGFKAKALAISWCHNGDEIDFGEETTDLQLVVSIINDLLAA
;
A
#
# COMPACT_ATOMS: atom_id res chain seq x y z
N MET A 1 32.90 13.98 -2.87
CA MET A 1 31.56 13.87 -3.49
C MET A 1 31.33 12.41 -3.82
N THR A 2 30.70 11.66 -2.93
CA THR A 2 30.54 10.22 -3.08
C THR A 2 29.10 9.83 -2.75
N ALA A 3 28.47 9.24 -3.76
CA ALA A 3 27.24 8.45 -3.82
C ALA A 3 26.18 8.65 -2.72
N LYS A 4 25.07 9.31 -3.09
CA LYS A 4 23.78 9.11 -2.43
C LYS A 4 23.28 7.71 -2.83
N THR A 5 23.35 6.77 -1.89
CA THR A 5 22.64 5.49 -1.97
C THR A 5 21.14 5.81 -2.02
N LYS A 6 20.51 5.69 -3.19
CA LYS A 6 19.06 5.67 -3.28
C LYS A 6 18.61 4.35 -2.69
N ASP A 7 18.03 4.43 -1.51
CA ASP A 7 17.36 3.31 -0.87
C ASP A 7 16.25 2.81 -1.80
N ASN A 8 16.43 1.59 -2.30
CA ASN A 8 15.59 0.93 -3.29
C ASN A 8 14.78 -0.21 -2.64
N SER A 9 14.61 -0.17 -1.32
CA SER A 9 14.02 -1.24 -0.50
C SER A 9 12.54 -1.55 -0.77
N ASN A 10 11.84 -0.80 -1.63
CA ASN A 10 10.45 -1.07 -2.00
C ASN A 10 10.25 -1.65 -3.42
N LYS A 11 11.31 -1.95 -4.18
CA LYS A 11 11.18 -2.23 -5.63
C LYS A 11 11.13 -3.69 -6.08
N ALA A 12 11.22 -4.68 -5.20
CA ALA A 12 11.27 -6.06 -5.65
C ALA A 12 10.72 -7.03 -4.61
N LEU A 13 9.42 -7.28 -4.65
CA LEU A 13 8.78 -8.55 -4.29
C LEU A 13 7.26 -8.44 -4.54
N LEU A 14 6.86 -8.48 -5.81
CA LEU A 14 5.47 -8.75 -6.19
C LEU A 14 5.53 -9.77 -7.33
N ILE A 15 5.33 -11.05 -7.00
CA ILE A 15 5.16 -12.11 -8.00
C ILE A 15 3.66 -12.23 -8.26
N GLY A 16 3.25 -11.76 -9.44
CA GLY A 16 1.87 -11.64 -9.91
C GLY A 16 1.68 -10.31 -10.65
N HIS A 17 2.40 -10.14 -11.75
CA HIS A 17 2.63 -8.90 -12.52
C HIS A 17 1.36 -8.14 -12.95
N TYR A 18 0.73 -7.41 -12.05
CA TYR A 18 -0.21 -6.36 -12.41
C TYR A 18 0.42 -5.00 -12.11
N ASP A 19 0.93 -4.35 -13.15
CA ASP A 19 1.41 -2.97 -13.12
C ASP A 19 0.51 -2.17 -14.07
N PRO A 20 -0.45 -1.37 -13.57
CA PRO A 20 -1.39 -0.66 -14.42
C PRO A 20 -0.66 0.26 -15.39
N LEU A 21 -1.14 0.29 -16.63
CA LEU A 21 -0.70 1.27 -17.61
C LEU A 21 -1.46 2.57 -17.38
N VAL A 22 -0.73 3.66 -17.20
CA VAL A 22 -1.30 5.01 -17.09
C VAL A 22 -1.10 5.77 -18.41
N PRO A 23 -2.06 6.58 -18.83
CA PRO A 23 -1.92 7.38 -20.04
C PRO A 23 -0.92 8.50 -19.79
N THR A 24 -0.19 8.88 -20.83
CA THR A 24 0.70 10.05 -20.79
C THR A 24 0.03 11.32 -21.30
N GLY A 25 -1.24 11.22 -21.73
CA GLY A 25 -1.99 12.27 -22.43
C GLY A 25 -1.50 12.58 -23.85
N ARG A 26 -0.63 11.73 -24.42
CA ARG A 26 0.06 11.94 -25.71
C ARG A 26 0.03 10.69 -26.59
N GLY A 27 -1.10 9.99 -26.62
CA GLY A 27 -1.29 8.76 -27.40
C GLY A 27 -0.40 7.58 -26.99
N SER A 28 0.24 7.64 -25.82
CA SER A 28 1.13 6.59 -25.29
C SER A 28 0.89 6.35 -23.81
N TRP A 29 1.28 5.16 -23.36
CA TRP A 29 1.06 4.66 -22.01
C TRP A 29 2.38 4.30 -21.34
N VAL A 30 2.44 4.41 -20.02
CA VAL A 30 3.61 4.03 -19.22
C VAL A 30 3.18 3.17 -18.03
N PRO A 31 3.94 2.13 -17.63
CA PRO A 31 3.62 1.39 -16.42
C PRO A 31 3.74 2.27 -15.17
N TYR A 32 2.78 2.17 -14.25
CA TYR A 32 2.70 2.96 -13.03
C TYR A 32 4.02 2.89 -12.24
N SER A 33 4.60 1.69 -12.08
CA SER A 33 5.85 1.51 -11.32
C SER A 33 7.09 2.22 -11.91
N GLN A 34 7.01 2.70 -13.15
CA GLN A 34 8.13 3.29 -13.89
C GLN A 34 8.16 4.82 -13.90
N THR A 35 7.14 5.50 -13.37
CA THR A 35 7.10 6.96 -13.34
C THR A 35 6.53 7.45 -12.00
N SER A 36 6.57 8.75 -11.77
CA SER A 36 5.76 9.42 -10.75
C SER A 36 4.72 10.30 -11.46
N LEU A 37 3.68 10.72 -10.73
CA LEU A 37 2.74 11.73 -11.23
C LEU A 37 3.47 13.02 -11.61
N GLU A 38 4.43 13.47 -10.80
CA GLU A 38 5.23 14.66 -11.07
C GLU A 38 6.00 14.54 -12.39
N ASP A 39 6.69 13.42 -12.61
CA ASP A 39 7.44 13.17 -13.85
C ASP A 39 6.52 13.03 -15.08
N LEU A 40 5.33 12.45 -14.88
CA LEU A 40 4.31 12.31 -15.92
C LEU A 40 3.79 13.68 -16.35
N LEU A 41 3.39 14.51 -15.38
CA LEU A 41 2.85 15.86 -15.62
C LEU A 41 3.92 16.81 -16.16
N PHE A 42 5.16 16.71 -15.68
CA PHE A 42 6.27 17.48 -16.24
C PHE A 42 6.46 17.23 -17.73
N LYS A 43 6.30 15.96 -18.18
CA LYS A 43 6.40 15.59 -19.60
C LYS A 43 5.16 16.01 -20.40
N PHE A 44 3.98 15.99 -19.78
CA PHE A 44 2.73 16.44 -20.36
C PHE A 44 2.77 17.96 -20.62
N ASP A 45 3.10 18.75 -19.60
CA ASP A 45 3.08 20.22 -19.64
C ASP A 45 4.10 20.83 -20.64
N ARG A 46 5.09 20.03 -21.07
CA ARG A 46 6.11 20.43 -22.05
C ARG A 46 5.82 19.95 -23.47
N ALA A 47 4.76 19.19 -23.68
CA ALA A 47 4.36 18.75 -25.01
C ALA A 47 3.73 19.91 -25.80
N TYR A 48 3.90 19.90 -27.12
CA TYR A 48 3.14 20.83 -27.96
C TYR A 48 1.66 20.43 -27.95
N PRO A 49 0.72 21.38 -28.00
CA PRO A 49 -0.72 21.09 -27.95
C PRO A 49 -1.22 20.12 -29.04
N GLU A 50 -0.51 20.03 -30.16
CA GLU A 50 -0.80 19.09 -31.26
C GLU A 50 -0.46 17.62 -30.94
N TYR A 51 0.30 17.36 -29.87
CA TYR A 51 0.63 16.02 -29.37
C TYR A 51 -0.05 15.70 -28.04
N THR A 52 -0.97 16.54 -27.58
CA THR A 52 -1.79 16.28 -26.39
C THR A 52 -3.19 15.87 -26.82
N ASP A 53 -3.55 14.62 -26.56
CA ASP A 53 -4.80 14.02 -27.01
C ASP A 53 -5.87 14.00 -25.91
N GLU A 54 -5.44 14.08 -24.64
CA GLU A 54 -6.31 14.01 -23.47
C GLU A 54 -6.06 15.23 -22.56
N PRO A 55 -7.08 15.72 -21.85
CA PRO A 55 -6.92 16.80 -20.89
C PRO A 55 -6.05 16.34 -19.71
N ARG A 56 -5.37 17.29 -19.08
CA ARG A 56 -4.44 17.03 -17.97
C ARG A 56 -5.13 16.34 -16.80
N GLU A 57 -6.39 16.69 -16.57
CA GLU A 57 -7.25 16.16 -15.52
C GLU A 57 -7.50 14.66 -15.70
N ASP A 58 -7.66 14.18 -16.93
CA ASP A 58 -7.88 12.75 -17.21
C ASP A 58 -6.61 11.94 -16.95
N VAL A 59 -5.43 12.51 -17.24
CA VAL A 59 -4.13 11.90 -16.92
C VAL A 59 -3.95 11.76 -15.40
N ILE A 60 -4.35 12.76 -14.63
CA ILE A 60 -4.32 12.73 -13.16
C ILE A 60 -5.29 11.67 -12.64
N ALA A 61 -6.54 11.68 -13.09
CA ALA A 61 -7.55 10.73 -12.65
C ALA A 61 -7.14 9.28 -12.95
N ALA A 62 -6.55 9.02 -14.12
CA ALA A 62 -6.05 7.70 -14.46
C ALA A 62 -4.85 7.27 -13.60
N TRP A 63 -3.98 8.22 -13.22
CA TRP A 63 -2.88 7.96 -12.28
C TRP A 63 -3.38 7.63 -10.88
N GLU A 64 -4.36 8.40 -10.38
CA GLU A 64 -4.95 8.19 -9.06
C GLU A 64 -5.66 6.83 -8.99
N ALA A 65 -6.47 6.48 -9.99
CA ALA A 65 -7.09 5.15 -10.07
C ALA A 65 -6.06 4.01 -10.10
N ALA A 66 -4.93 4.20 -10.80
CA ALA A 66 -3.84 3.23 -10.80
C ALA A 66 -3.16 3.12 -9.43
N ASN A 67 -2.98 4.24 -8.72
CA ASN A 67 -2.44 4.30 -7.37
C ASN A 67 -3.31 3.52 -6.39
N GLU A 68 -4.62 3.79 -6.38
CA GLU A 68 -5.60 3.10 -5.51
C GLU A 68 -5.58 1.59 -5.73
N MET A 69 -5.55 1.15 -6.99
CA MET A 69 -5.45 -0.27 -7.31
C MET A 69 -4.17 -0.91 -6.77
N MET A 70 -3.05 -0.19 -6.81
CA MET A 70 -1.76 -0.70 -6.35
C MET A 70 -1.68 -0.77 -4.83
N THR A 71 -2.21 0.23 -4.11
CA THR A 71 -2.24 0.23 -2.64
C THR A 71 -3.13 -0.90 -2.11
N ASP A 72 -4.32 -1.10 -2.67
CA ASP A 72 -5.18 -2.23 -2.31
C ASP A 72 -4.52 -3.58 -2.64
N THR A 73 -3.87 -3.72 -3.80
CA THR A 73 -3.15 -4.95 -4.15
C THR A 73 -2.05 -5.27 -3.14
N GLN A 74 -1.31 -4.26 -2.67
CA GLN A 74 -0.30 -4.42 -1.63
C GLN A 74 -0.93 -4.86 -0.30
N LEU A 75 -2.06 -4.27 0.11
CA LEU A 75 -2.77 -4.68 1.32
C LEU A 75 -3.21 -6.15 1.26
N LEU A 76 -3.72 -6.61 0.12
CA LEU A 76 -4.11 -8.02 -0.06
C LEU A 76 -2.92 -8.97 0.00
N HIS A 77 -1.76 -8.55 -0.50
CA HIS A 77 -0.56 -9.36 -0.36
C HIS A 77 -0.11 -9.47 1.10
N LEU A 78 -0.10 -8.33 1.81
CA LEU A 78 0.20 -8.28 3.24
C LEU A 78 -0.80 -9.08 4.08
N GLU A 79 -2.07 -9.12 3.68
CA GLU A 79 -3.09 -9.98 4.30
C GLU A 79 -2.66 -11.45 4.30
N GLU A 80 -2.19 -11.96 3.15
CA GLU A 80 -1.75 -13.35 3.02
C GLU A 80 -0.41 -13.60 3.74
N GLU A 81 0.51 -12.63 3.73
CA GLU A 81 1.73 -12.67 4.54
C GLU A 81 1.38 -12.76 6.03
N LEU A 82 0.47 -11.91 6.51
CA LEU A 82 0.05 -11.86 7.91
C LEU A 82 -0.63 -13.16 8.34
N LYS A 83 -1.56 -13.70 7.53
CA LYS A 83 -2.19 -15.00 7.81
C LYS A 83 -1.16 -16.10 7.99
N SER A 84 -0.13 -16.12 7.14
CA SER A 84 0.93 -17.11 7.18
C SER A 84 1.83 -16.94 8.41
N ALA A 85 2.26 -15.70 8.69
CA ALA A 85 3.08 -15.35 9.85
C ALA A 85 2.35 -15.63 11.17
N TRP A 86 1.08 -15.24 11.27
CA TRP A 86 0.28 -15.48 12.47
C TRP A 86 0.01 -16.96 12.72
N ALA A 87 -0.21 -17.75 11.66
CA ALA A 87 -0.35 -19.20 11.79
C ALA A 87 0.95 -19.87 12.28
N TYR A 88 2.11 -19.32 11.93
CA TYR A 88 3.40 -19.75 12.46
C TYR A 88 3.59 -19.33 13.91
N GLU A 89 3.32 -18.06 14.23
CA GLU A 89 3.37 -17.50 15.60
C GLU A 89 2.53 -18.31 16.60
N LYS A 90 1.30 -18.69 16.24
CA LYS A 90 0.43 -19.54 17.08
C LYS A 90 0.99 -20.93 17.39
N ARG A 91 2.00 -21.39 16.65
CA ARG A 91 2.66 -22.69 16.84
C ARG A 91 4.07 -22.56 17.39
N ALA A 92 4.59 -21.34 17.51
CA ALA A 92 5.94 -21.10 18.00
C ALA A 92 6.00 -21.45 19.49
N GLU A 93 7.10 -22.09 19.89
CA GLU A 93 7.43 -22.31 21.30
C GLU A 93 8.06 -21.05 21.89
N ASP A 94 8.19 -20.97 23.22
CA ASP A 94 8.65 -19.76 23.94
C ASP A 94 9.98 -19.20 23.39
N GLU A 95 10.91 -20.07 22.94
CA GLU A 95 12.21 -19.67 22.38
C GLU A 95 12.10 -18.98 21.01
N ASP A 96 11.09 -19.33 20.21
CA ASP A 96 10.87 -18.81 18.85
C ASP A 96 9.77 -17.74 18.80
N PHE A 97 8.95 -17.62 19.84
CA PHE A 97 7.77 -16.76 19.87
C PHE A 97 8.12 -15.29 19.59
N ALA A 98 9.16 -14.76 20.23
CA ALA A 98 9.56 -13.36 20.04
C ALA A 98 9.94 -13.05 18.57
N ALA A 99 10.60 -13.99 17.88
CA ALA A 99 10.95 -13.83 16.48
C ALA A 99 9.71 -13.94 15.58
N ALA A 100 8.79 -14.87 15.88
CA ALA A 100 7.54 -15.01 15.14
C ALA A 100 6.64 -13.78 15.28
N TYR A 101 6.49 -13.27 16.50
CA TYR A 101 5.75 -12.04 16.80
C TYR A 101 6.32 -10.84 16.04
N ALA A 102 7.65 -10.66 16.03
CA ALA A 102 8.30 -9.56 15.33
C ALA A 102 8.03 -9.57 13.81
N VAL A 103 7.87 -10.75 13.20
CA VAL A 103 7.50 -10.87 11.78
C VAL A 103 6.07 -10.38 11.55
N SER A 104 5.11 -10.85 12.36
CA SER A 104 3.71 -10.41 12.27
C SER A 104 3.58 -8.90 12.52
N GLU A 105 4.28 -8.38 13.54
CA GLU A 105 4.33 -6.95 13.87
C GLU A 105 4.88 -6.11 12.71
N ALA A 106 5.95 -6.55 12.06
CA ALA A 106 6.52 -5.83 10.92
C ALA A 106 5.55 -5.77 9.73
N ILE A 107 4.77 -6.83 9.49
CA ILE A 107 3.73 -6.87 8.46
C ILE A 107 2.60 -5.88 8.80
N VAL A 108 2.10 -5.91 10.03
CA VAL A 108 1.04 -4.99 10.49
C VAL A 108 1.47 -3.53 10.40
N ASN A 109 2.71 -3.22 10.78
CA ASN A 109 3.27 -1.87 10.65
C ASN A 109 3.40 -1.41 9.20
N ARG A 110 3.55 -2.32 8.23
CA ARG A 110 3.48 -2.00 6.80
C ARG A 110 2.04 -1.73 6.38
N MET A 111 1.08 -2.55 6.82
CA MET A 111 -0.35 -2.37 6.51
C MET A 111 -0.90 -1.03 7.03
N LEU A 112 -0.46 -0.60 8.21
CA LEU A 112 -0.86 0.69 8.81
C LEU A 112 -0.53 1.89 7.90
N LYS A 113 0.52 1.79 7.09
CA LYS A 113 1.03 2.91 6.26
C LYS A 113 0.41 2.97 4.86
N ILE A 114 -0.45 2.01 4.50
CA ILE A 114 -1.02 1.91 3.15
C ILE A 114 -2.50 2.26 3.24
N GLU A 115 -2.97 3.18 2.42
CA GLU A 115 -4.39 3.55 2.32
C GLU A 115 -5.20 2.42 1.66
N ALA A 116 -6.42 2.19 2.15
CA ALA A 116 -7.37 1.24 1.58
C ALA A 116 -8.47 2.00 0.83
N HIS A 117 -8.75 1.60 -0.42
CA HIS A 117 -9.84 2.19 -1.22
C HIS A 117 -10.93 1.17 -1.56
N THR A 118 -10.68 -0.13 -1.30
CA THR A 118 -11.67 -1.19 -1.49
C THR A 118 -12.12 -1.83 -0.18
N LEU A 119 -13.33 -2.41 -0.19
CA LEU A 119 -13.82 -3.24 0.92
C LEU A 119 -12.86 -4.37 1.30
N ARG A 120 -12.11 -4.91 0.31
CA ARG A 120 -11.12 -5.95 0.59
C ARG A 120 -9.87 -5.40 1.28
N GLY A 121 -9.39 -4.22 0.90
CA GLY A 121 -8.32 -3.51 1.62
C GLY A 121 -8.71 -3.18 3.06
N PHE A 122 -9.93 -2.70 3.27
CA PHE A 122 -10.47 -2.49 4.63
C PHE A 122 -10.52 -3.78 5.45
N LYS A 123 -10.95 -4.89 4.83
CA LYS A 123 -10.94 -6.20 5.48
C LYS A 123 -9.53 -6.66 5.84
N ALA A 124 -8.54 -6.39 4.99
CA ALA A 124 -7.14 -6.69 5.30
C ALA A 124 -6.67 -5.91 6.54
N LYS A 125 -6.96 -4.60 6.64
CA LYS A 125 -6.65 -3.83 7.86
C LYS A 125 -7.41 -4.33 9.10
N ALA A 126 -8.66 -4.73 8.93
CA ALA A 126 -9.44 -5.32 10.03
C ALA A 126 -8.84 -6.64 10.54
N LEU A 127 -8.23 -7.44 9.66
CA LEU A 127 -7.47 -8.63 10.07
C LEU A 127 -6.25 -8.25 10.92
N ALA A 128 -5.54 -7.18 10.56
CA ALA A 128 -4.40 -6.68 11.35
C ALA A 128 -4.82 -6.23 12.75
N ILE A 129 -5.97 -5.56 12.87
CA ILE A 129 -6.58 -5.25 14.17
C ILE A 129 -6.83 -6.54 14.96
N SER A 130 -7.49 -7.53 14.34
CA SER A 130 -7.78 -8.81 15.00
C SER A 130 -6.53 -9.54 15.49
N TRP A 131 -5.40 -9.39 14.79
CA TRP A 131 -4.12 -9.91 15.26
C TRP A 131 -3.63 -9.17 16.50
N CYS A 132 -3.64 -7.83 16.51
CA CYS A 132 -3.13 -7.00 17.59
C CYS A 132 -3.74 -7.33 18.96
N HIS A 133 -5.06 -7.57 19.02
CA HIS A 133 -5.73 -7.86 20.28
C HIS A 133 -5.97 -9.36 20.52
N ASN A 134 -5.67 -10.23 19.55
CA ASN A 134 -5.88 -11.69 19.62
C ASN A 134 -7.28 -12.14 20.13
N GLY A 135 -8.31 -11.31 19.98
CA GLY A 135 -9.66 -11.57 20.48
C GLY A 135 -10.00 -10.95 21.85
N ASP A 136 -9.04 -10.29 22.51
CA ASP A 136 -9.26 -9.57 23.77
C ASP A 136 -10.02 -8.25 23.55
N GLU A 137 -10.51 -7.64 24.63
CA GLU A 137 -11.19 -6.34 24.56
C GLU A 137 -10.21 -5.23 24.15
N ILE A 138 -10.67 -4.32 23.29
CA ILE A 138 -9.88 -3.16 22.87
C ILE A 138 -9.85 -2.15 24.01
N ASP A 139 -8.65 -1.80 24.46
CA ASP A 139 -8.44 -0.70 25.40
C ASP A 139 -8.35 0.63 24.64
N PHE A 140 -9.39 1.47 24.78
CA PHE A 140 -9.44 2.79 24.16
C PHE A 140 -8.64 3.86 24.93
N GLY A 141 -8.00 3.51 26.05
CA GLY A 141 -7.22 4.43 26.88
C GLY A 141 -5.75 4.57 26.50
N GLU A 142 -5.20 3.66 25.70
CA GLU A 142 -3.78 3.63 25.31
C GLU A 142 -3.60 3.91 23.81
N GLU A 143 -2.45 4.47 23.42
CA GLU A 143 -2.13 4.68 22.00
C GLU A 143 -1.48 3.42 21.41
N THR A 144 -2.32 2.49 20.96
CA THR A 144 -1.91 1.16 20.48
C THR A 144 -2.04 1.03 18.96
N THR A 145 -1.32 0.07 18.38
CA THR A 145 -1.29 -0.17 16.92
C THR A 145 -2.67 -0.49 16.34
N ASP A 146 -3.53 -1.19 17.07
CA ASP A 146 -4.92 -1.45 16.70
C ASP A 146 -5.77 -0.19 16.67
N LEU A 147 -5.63 0.73 17.64
CA LEU A 147 -6.31 2.02 17.57
C LEU A 147 -5.80 2.86 16.40
N GLN A 148 -4.50 2.84 16.13
CA GLN A 148 -3.93 3.52 14.95
C GLN A 148 -4.49 2.93 13.65
N LEU A 149 -4.68 1.61 13.56
CA LEU A 149 -5.33 0.96 12.42
C LEU A 149 -6.81 1.35 12.30
N VAL A 150 -7.55 1.44 13.41
CA VAL A 150 -8.95 1.91 13.41
C VAL A 150 -9.03 3.34 12.90
N VAL A 151 -8.18 4.24 13.41
CA VAL A 151 -8.09 5.63 12.94
C VAL A 151 -7.75 5.67 11.46
N SER A 152 -6.81 4.84 11.00
CA SER A 152 -6.46 4.73 9.59
C SER A 152 -7.65 4.28 8.74
N ILE A 153 -8.39 3.25 9.14
CA ILE A 153 -9.61 2.82 8.43
C ILE A 153 -10.65 3.94 8.36
N ILE A 154 -10.88 4.67 9.45
CA ILE A 154 -11.84 5.78 9.48
C ILE A 154 -11.41 6.89 8.51
N ASN A 155 -10.13 7.27 8.52
CA ASN A 155 -9.62 8.31 7.63
C ASN A 155 -9.74 7.90 6.16
N ASP A 156 -9.38 6.67 5.84
CA ASP A 156 -9.51 6.10 4.50
C ASP A 156 -10.97 6.09 4.02
N LEU A 157 -11.93 5.73 4.91
CA LEU A 157 -13.37 5.76 4.61
C LEU A 157 -13.92 7.18 4.39
N LEU A 158 -13.35 8.18 5.05
CA LEU A 158 -13.76 9.58 4.90
C LEU A 158 -13.16 10.23 3.65
N ALA A 159 -12.09 9.66 3.10
CA ALA A 159 -11.44 10.11 1.88
C ALA A 159 -12.00 9.47 0.59
N ALA A 160 -12.72 8.35 0.72
CA ALA A 160 -13.38 7.62 -0.37
C ALA A 160 -14.72 8.24 -0.78
#